data_AF-A0A958C7A2-F1
#
_entry.id   AF-A0A958C7A2-F1
#
_cell.length_a   1.000
_cell.length_b   1.000
_cell.length_c   1.000
_cell.angle_alpha   90.00
_cell.angle_beta   90.00
_cell.angle_gamma   90.00
#
_symmetry.space_group_name_H-M   'P 1'
#
loop_
_entity.id
_entity.type
_entity.pdbx_description
1 polymer ?
#
loop_
_entity_poly.entity_id
_entity_poly.type
_entity_poly.pdbx_seq_one_letter_code
_entity_poly.pdbx_strand_id
1 'polypeptide(L)'
;MSSGFERQTIFTPLGIRFWDPATDAQIGDNLRVRAWPDGATEPVRDAFRTGSGIYAFQGLPGLRDVEYPSDDGSASPPVLQRFVVSVEDRQRRFLPVVMRIDAPFRGIYPTAGAASPPDDSLPGFYLFSAPSRPATALSAVRADLVRQSTGQPAAYAVLELDVEGSGTWHGIADERGCVVVMFPVPPFQATLGSSPPGPQAPPQEQQWQ
;
A
#
# COMPACT_ATOMS: atom_id res chain seq x y z
N MET A 1 9.26 -24.40 -47.50
CA MET A 1 9.63 -23.11 -46.88
C MET A 1 8.76 -22.93 -45.65
N SER A 2 9.24 -23.37 -44.47
CA SER A 2 8.52 -23.13 -43.22
C SER A 2 8.90 -21.75 -42.70
N SER A 3 7.92 -20.85 -42.65
CA SER A 3 8.05 -19.56 -41.97
C SER A 3 8.09 -19.84 -40.46
N GLY A 4 9.25 -19.66 -39.83
CA GLY A 4 9.39 -19.73 -38.38
C GLY A 4 8.70 -18.53 -37.75
N PHE A 5 7.79 -18.76 -36.81
CA PHE A 5 7.22 -17.70 -35.98
C PHE A 5 8.29 -17.24 -34.99
N GLU A 6 8.75 -16.00 -35.12
CA GLU A 6 9.58 -15.34 -34.11
C GLU A 6 8.72 -15.06 -32.87
N ARG A 7 9.09 -15.62 -31.72
CA ARG A 7 8.38 -15.44 -30.45
C ARG A 7 9.13 -14.42 -29.59
N GLN A 8 8.81 -13.15 -29.76
CA GLN A 8 9.34 -12.11 -28.88
C GLN A 8 8.63 -12.18 -27.52
N THR A 9 9.37 -12.48 -26.45
CA THR A 9 8.84 -12.47 -25.08
C THR A 9 9.35 -11.22 -24.38
N ILE A 10 8.44 -10.30 -24.03
CA ILE A 10 8.77 -9.08 -23.29
C ILE A 10 8.50 -9.34 -21.80
N PHE A 11 9.50 -9.09 -20.96
CA PHE A 11 9.36 -9.21 -19.50
C PHE A 11 9.12 -7.84 -18.85
N THR A 12 8.30 -7.83 -17.80
CA THR A 12 8.11 -6.65 -16.95
C THR A 12 9.14 -6.69 -15.81
N PRO A 13 10.11 -5.76 -15.75
CA PRO A 13 11.17 -5.79 -14.74
C PRO A 13 10.67 -5.50 -13.32
N LEU A 14 9.56 -4.78 -13.18
CA LEU A 14 8.96 -4.45 -11.89
C LEU A 14 7.44 -4.28 -12.02
N GLY A 15 6.69 -5.10 -11.30
CA GLY A 15 5.26 -4.91 -11.07
C GLY A 15 5.01 -4.70 -9.58
N ILE A 16 4.13 -3.78 -9.22
CA ILE A 16 3.78 -3.49 -7.81
C ILE A 16 2.27 -3.61 -7.63
N ARG A 17 1.84 -4.29 -6.55
CA ARG A 17 0.46 -4.27 -6.10
C ARG A 17 0.34 -3.38 -4.87
N PHE A 18 -0.62 -2.47 -4.88
CA PHE A 18 -0.95 -1.63 -3.73
C PHE A 18 -2.22 -2.14 -3.05
N TRP A 19 -2.26 -2.00 -1.73
CA TRP A 19 -3.33 -2.56 -0.91
C TRP A 19 -3.78 -1.55 0.14
N ASP A 20 -5.08 -1.52 0.39
CA ASP A 20 -5.71 -0.70 1.42
C ASP A 20 -5.97 -1.59 2.65
N PRO A 21 -5.20 -1.46 3.73
CA PRO A 21 -5.40 -2.29 4.91
C PRO A 21 -6.78 -2.06 5.55
N ALA A 22 -7.36 -0.86 5.41
CA ALA A 22 -8.62 -0.53 6.06
C ALA A 22 -9.83 -1.25 5.47
N THR A 23 -9.78 -1.59 4.18
CA THR A 23 -10.87 -2.29 3.48
C THR A 23 -10.48 -3.71 3.07
N ASP A 24 -9.25 -4.13 3.38
CA ASP A 24 -8.64 -5.35 2.90
C ASP A 24 -8.81 -5.56 1.38
N ALA A 25 -8.50 -4.52 0.60
CA ALA A 25 -8.72 -4.52 -0.83
C ALA A 25 -7.54 -3.99 -1.62
N GLN A 26 -7.36 -4.55 -2.83
CA GLN A 26 -6.40 -4.03 -3.79
C GLN A 26 -6.78 -2.63 -4.24
N ILE A 27 -5.82 -1.71 -4.19
CA ILE A 27 -5.98 -0.36 -4.75
C ILE A 27 -5.70 -0.44 -6.23
N GLY A 28 -6.78 -0.60 -6.99
CA GLY A 28 -6.72 -0.82 -8.42
C GLY A 28 -6.92 0.44 -9.25
N ASP A 29 -6.88 1.66 -8.73
CA ASP A 29 -7.18 2.84 -9.53
C ASP A 29 -6.58 4.15 -8.97
N ASN A 30 -6.57 5.18 -9.82
CA ASN A 30 -6.28 6.57 -9.46
C ASN A 30 -4.90 6.87 -8.82
N LEU A 31 -4.02 5.88 -8.70
CA LEU A 31 -2.62 6.11 -8.35
C LEU A 31 -1.81 6.57 -9.57
N ARG A 32 -0.92 7.53 -9.34
CA ARG A 32 0.22 7.84 -10.20
C ARG A 32 1.46 7.23 -9.55
N VAL A 33 2.08 6.28 -10.24
CA VAL A 33 3.25 5.56 -9.75
C VAL A 33 4.40 5.85 -10.69
N ARG A 34 5.51 6.34 -10.16
CA ARG A 34 6.70 6.73 -10.94
C ARG A 34 7.95 6.10 -10.36
N ALA A 35 8.92 5.76 -11.19
CA ALA A 35 10.21 5.23 -10.77
C ALA A 35 11.37 5.93 -11.49
N TRP A 36 12.49 6.07 -10.77
CA TRP A 36 13.77 6.53 -11.32
C TRP A 36 14.93 5.87 -10.55
N PRO A 37 16.13 5.75 -11.13
CA PRO A 37 17.29 5.18 -10.43
C PRO A 37 17.66 5.98 -9.17
N ASP A 38 18.01 5.28 -8.09
CA ASP A 38 18.50 5.93 -6.87
C ASP A 38 19.83 6.64 -7.14
N GLY A 39 19.93 7.90 -6.74
CA GLY A 39 21.09 8.76 -7.02
C GLY A 39 21.13 9.42 -8.40
N ALA A 40 20.15 9.16 -9.28
CA ALA A 40 20.08 9.79 -10.60
C ALA A 40 19.01 10.89 -10.68
N THR A 41 19.25 11.89 -11.53
CA THR A 41 18.24 12.86 -12.02
C THR A 41 17.59 12.42 -13.33
N GLU A 42 18.00 11.26 -13.85
CA GLU A 42 17.65 10.70 -15.16
C GLU A 42 16.31 9.92 -15.18
N PRO A 43 15.74 9.59 -16.35
CA PRO A 43 14.33 9.88 -16.63
C PRO A 43 13.39 9.08 -15.76
N VAL A 44 12.47 9.83 -15.14
CA VAL A 44 11.31 9.30 -14.44
C VAL A 44 10.45 8.51 -15.43
N ARG A 45 10.09 7.29 -15.04
CA ARG A 45 9.15 6.43 -15.76
C ARG A 45 7.83 6.37 -15.00
N ASP A 46 6.73 6.65 -15.67
CA ASP A 46 5.40 6.35 -15.13
C ASP A 46 5.11 4.85 -15.33
N ALA A 47 4.53 4.21 -14.31
CA ALA A 47 4.00 2.86 -14.46
C ALA A 47 2.71 2.88 -15.29
N PHE A 48 2.47 1.81 -16.05
CA PHE A 48 1.16 1.53 -16.61
C PHE A 48 0.42 0.51 -15.75
N ARG A 49 -0.91 0.58 -15.78
CA ARG A 49 -1.76 -0.32 -15.01
C ARG A 49 -2.18 -1.51 -15.86
N THR A 50 -2.05 -2.73 -15.33
CA THR A 50 -2.57 -3.94 -15.98
C THR A 50 -4.08 -4.13 -15.73
N GLY A 51 -4.72 -5.05 -16.46
CA GLY A 51 -6.12 -5.44 -16.20
C GLY A 51 -6.36 -5.98 -14.79
N SER A 52 -5.34 -6.62 -14.19
CA SER A 52 -5.33 -7.14 -12.82
C SER A 52 -4.98 -6.10 -11.75
N GLY A 53 -4.89 -4.81 -12.11
CA GLY A 53 -4.63 -3.72 -11.17
C GLY A 53 -3.19 -3.63 -10.65
N ILE A 54 -2.24 -4.27 -11.33
CA ILE A 54 -0.80 -4.16 -11.02
C ILE A 54 -0.26 -2.91 -11.71
N TYR A 55 0.60 -2.17 -11.02
CA TYR A 55 1.36 -1.06 -11.59
C TYR A 55 2.70 -1.59 -12.08
N ALA A 56 2.84 -1.70 -13.40
CA ALA A 56 3.98 -2.29 -14.07
C ALA A 56 4.87 -1.22 -14.70
N PHE A 57 6.19 -1.40 -14.60
CA PHE A 57 7.18 -0.56 -15.25
C PHE A 57 7.82 -1.28 -16.42
N GLN A 58 8.03 -0.53 -17.49
CA GLN A 58 8.85 -0.89 -18.66
C GLN A 58 9.74 0.31 -19.01
N GLY A 59 10.83 0.06 -19.74
CA GLY A 59 11.84 1.06 -20.07
C GLY A 59 12.57 1.62 -18.85
N LEU A 60 12.71 0.84 -17.77
CA LEU A 60 13.49 1.26 -16.60
C LEU A 60 14.99 1.37 -17.00
N PRO A 61 15.66 2.52 -16.72
CA PRO A 61 17.06 2.69 -17.05
C PRO A 61 17.94 1.56 -16.50
N GLY A 62 18.76 0.95 -17.34
CA GLY A 62 19.63 -0.17 -16.97
C GLY A 62 18.99 -1.56 -17.06
N LEU A 63 17.69 -1.67 -17.32
CA LEU A 63 16.96 -2.96 -17.33
C LEU A 63 16.47 -3.42 -18.72
N ARG A 64 16.98 -2.82 -19.80
CA ARG A 64 16.56 -3.16 -21.17
C ARG A 64 16.82 -4.63 -21.52
N ASP A 65 17.97 -5.16 -21.11
CA ASP A 65 18.35 -6.55 -21.41
C ASP A 65 17.48 -7.56 -20.63
N VAL A 66 16.87 -7.11 -19.52
CA VAL A 66 15.87 -7.90 -18.78
C VAL A 66 14.54 -7.92 -19.53
N GLU A 67 14.13 -6.77 -20.05
CA GLU A 67 12.86 -6.64 -20.79
C GLU A 67 12.88 -7.41 -22.11
N TYR A 68 14.03 -7.45 -22.78
CA TYR A 68 14.24 -8.06 -24.09
C TYR A 68 15.43 -9.04 -24.05
N PRO A 69 15.28 -10.21 -23.40
CA PRO A 69 16.36 -11.18 -23.35
C PRO A 69 16.66 -11.70 -24.76
N SER A 70 17.96 -11.82 -25.07
CA SER A 70 18.42 -12.42 -26.34
C SER A 70 18.38 -13.94 -26.25
N ASP A 71 18.08 -14.61 -27.37
CA ASP A 71 17.97 -16.08 -27.45
C ASP A 71 19.31 -16.82 -27.30
N ASP A 72 20.43 -16.09 -27.29
CA ASP A 72 21.80 -16.64 -27.36
C ASP A 72 22.28 -17.32 -26.05
N GLY A 73 21.42 -17.48 -25.05
CA GLY A 73 21.65 -18.32 -23.85
C GLY A 73 22.79 -17.87 -22.92
N SER A 74 23.51 -16.80 -23.25
CA SER A 74 24.70 -16.30 -22.52
C SER A 74 24.42 -15.06 -21.68
N ALA A 75 23.17 -14.81 -21.29
CA ALA A 75 22.83 -13.66 -20.45
C ALA A 75 23.38 -13.86 -19.03
N SER A 76 24.35 -13.02 -18.64
CA SER A 76 24.73 -12.89 -17.23
C SER A 76 23.49 -12.51 -16.40
N PRO A 77 23.37 -12.98 -15.15
CA PRO A 77 22.23 -12.60 -14.31
C PRO A 77 22.12 -11.07 -14.23
N PRO A 78 20.90 -10.52 -14.32
CA PRO A 78 20.73 -9.07 -14.38
C PRO A 78 21.25 -8.42 -13.11
N VAL A 79 21.96 -7.31 -13.28
CA VAL A 79 22.46 -6.52 -12.16
C VAL A 79 21.26 -5.91 -11.44
N LEU A 80 21.13 -6.21 -10.16
CA LEU A 80 20.14 -5.56 -9.29
C LEU A 80 20.50 -4.07 -9.19
N GLN A 81 19.56 -3.23 -9.57
CA GLN A 81 19.65 -1.78 -9.51
C GLN A 81 18.55 -1.22 -8.62
N ARG A 82 18.91 -0.25 -7.79
CA ARG A 82 17.97 0.39 -6.88
C ARG A 82 17.20 1.51 -7.58
N PHE A 83 15.90 1.52 -7.39
CA PHE A 83 14.98 2.55 -7.87
C PHE A 83 14.28 3.22 -6.70
N VAL A 84 14.05 4.52 -6.83
CA VAL A 84 13.11 5.27 -6.01
C VAL A 84 11.76 5.23 -6.72
N VAL A 85 10.72 4.81 -6.01
CA VAL A 85 9.34 4.75 -6.49
C VAL A 85 8.49 5.72 -5.70
N SER A 86 7.87 6.69 -6.38
CA SER A 86 6.87 7.59 -5.79
C SER A 86 5.46 7.14 -6.15
N VAL A 87 4.57 7.17 -5.17
CA VAL A 87 3.15 6.86 -5.34
C VAL A 87 2.34 8.05 -4.84
N GLU A 88 1.48 8.56 -5.70
CA GLU A 88 0.53 9.63 -5.39
C GLU A 88 -0.89 9.17 -5.73
N ASP A 89 -1.83 9.24 -4.79
CA ASP A 89 -3.24 9.05 -5.10
C ASP A 89 -3.86 10.36 -5.59
N ARG A 90 -4.35 10.37 -6.84
CA ARG A 90 -4.96 11.56 -7.45
C ARG A 90 -6.28 11.95 -6.78
N GLN A 91 -6.93 11.02 -6.08
CA GLN A 91 -8.13 11.29 -5.29
C GLN A 91 -7.82 11.69 -3.84
N ARG A 92 -6.55 11.68 -3.42
CA ARG A 92 -6.12 12.01 -2.05
C ARG A 92 -6.84 11.17 -0.98
N ARG A 93 -7.13 9.90 -1.27
CA ARG A 93 -7.63 8.91 -0.31
C ARG A 93 -6.48 8.37 0.53
N PHE A 94 -5.28 8.27 -0.03
CA PHE A 94 -4.09 7.74 0.62
C PHE A 94 -2.98 8.79 0.71
N LEU A 95 -2.10 8.63 1.70
CA LEU A 95 -0.89 9.44 1.85
C LEU A 95 0.08 9.18 0.68
N PRO A 96 0.75 10.22 0.16
CA PRO A 96 1.86 10.03 -0.75
C PRO A 96 2.97 9.21 -0.09
N VAL A 97 3.59 8.30 -0.84
CA VAL A 97 4.70 7.49 -0.34
C VAL A 97 5.84 7.45 -1.34
N VAL A 98 7.06 7.42 -0.80
CA VAL A 98 8.29 7.19 -1.56
C VAL A 98 8.99 5.99 -0.97
N MET A 99 9.37 5.04 -1.81
CA MET A 99 10.01 3.80 -1.38
C MET A 99 11.19 3.46 -2.29
N ARG A 100 12.15 2.71 -1.76
CA ARG A 100 13.28 2.18 -2.51
C ARG A 100 13.05 0.71 -2.82
N ILE A 101 13.19 0.32 -4.08
CA ILE A 101 13.00 -1.06 -4.55
C ILE A 101 14.20 -1.47 -5.40
N ASP A 102 14.72 -2.66 -5.15
CA ASP A 102 15.73 -3.26 -6.03
C ASP A 102 15.02 -3.99 -7.19
N ALA A 103 15.42 -3.69 -8.42
CA ALA A 103 14.89 -4.28 -9.64
C ALA A 103 16.02 -4.85 -10.52
N PRO A 104 15.77 -5.90 -11.33
CA PRO A 104 14.46 -6.47 -11.59
C PRO A 104 13.91 -7.29 -10.42
N PHE A 105 12.60 -7.25 -10.22
CA PHE A 105 11.89 -8.05 -9.22
C PHE A 105 11.07 -9.12 -9.93
N ARG A 106 11.33 -10.40 -9.61
CA ARG A 106 10.61 -11.51 -10.22
C ARG A 106 9.21 -11.62 -9.63
N GLY A 107 8.18 -11.29 -10.41
CA GLY A 107 6.78 -11.38 -9.98
C GLY A 107 6.21 -10.01 -9.62
N ILE A 108 5.41 -9.96 -8.56
CA ILE A 108 4.67 -8.76 -8.14
C ILE A 108 5.21 -8.34 -6.79
N TYR A 109 5.81 -7.16 -6.69
CA TYR A 109 6.27 -6.60 -5.43
C TYR A 109 5.10 -6.06 -4.58
N PRO A 110 5.15 -6.18 -3.25
CA PRO A 110 5.91 -7.16 -2.49
C PRO A 110 5.09 -8.47 -2.46
N THR A 111 5.58 -9.51 -3.11
CA THR A 111 5.24 -10.87 -2.72
C THR A 111 6.28 -11.25 -1.70
N ALA A 112 5.85 -11.56 -0.47
CA ALA A 112 6.70 -12.29 0.46
C ALA A 112 7.28 -13.48 -0.34
N GLY A 113 8.60 -13.48 -0.56
CA GLY A 113 9.27 -14.69 -0.99
C GLY A 113 8.81 -15.79 -0.04
N ALA A 114 8.54 -16.99 -0.55
CA ALA A 114 7.93 -18.13 0.14
C ALA A 114 8.59 -18.46 1.51
N ALA A 115 8.38 -17.61 2.50
CA ALA A 115 8.75 -17.81 3.88
C ALA A 115 7.66 -18.73 4.43
N SER A 116 8.10 -19.85 4.97
CA SER A 116 7.24 -20.76 5.73
C SER A 116 7.50 -20.49 7.20
N PRO A 117 6.46 -20.28 8.03
CA PRO A 117 5.05 -20.25 7.66
C PRO A 117 4.70 -19.01 6.81
N PRO A 118 3.66 -19.09 5.96
CA PRO A 118 3.15 -17.93 5.24
C PRO A 118 2.87 -16.83 6.26
N ASP A 119 3.52 -15.69 6.07
CA ASP A 119 3.17 -14.48 6.79
C ASP A 119 1.76 -14.09 6.35
N ASP A 120 0.85 -13.87 7.29
CA ASP A 120 -0.54 -13.42 7.04
C ASP A 120 -0.57 -11.99 6.43
N SER A 121 0.60 -11.41 6.11
CA SER A 121 0.73 -10.20 5.32
C SER A 121 -0.01 -10.34 3.97
N LEU A 122 -0.98 -9.45 3.76
CA LEU A 122 -1.73 -9.39 2.51
C LEU A 122 -0.76 -9.07 1.35
N PRO A 123 -1.00 -9.61 0.15
CA PRO A 123 -0.01 -9.61 -0.92
C PRO A 123 0.07 -8.25 -1.62
N GLY A 124 0.68 -7.24 -0.98
CA GLY A 124 0.77 -5.88 -1.53
C GLY A 124 1.50 -4.88 -0.64
N PHE A 125 1.86 -3.74 -1.22
CA PHE A 125 2.39 -2.60 -0.48
C PHE A 125 1.24 -1.79 0.10
N TYR A 126 1.22 -1.61 1.42
CA TYR A 126 0.15 -0.87 2.09
C TYR A 126 0.26 0.64 1.84
N LEU A 127 -0.86 1.23 1.46
CA LEU A 127 -1.03 2.68 1.44
C LEU A 127 -1.92 3.09 2.62
N PHE A 128 -1.41 4.00 3.45
CA PHE A 128 -2.13 4.49 4.62
C PHE A 128 -3.12 5.59 4.23
N SER A 129 -4.29 5.58 4.87
CA SER A 129 -5.35 6.55 4.63
C SER A 129 -4.87 7.97 4.90
N ALA A 130 -5.15 8.89 3.96
CA ALA A 130 -4.97 10.31 4.20
C ALA A 130 -5.98 10.79 5.26
N PRO A 131 -5.64 11.76 6.12
CA PRO A 131 -6.57 12.32 7.08
C PRO A 131 -7.84 12.89 6.46
N SER A 132 -7.84 13.28 5.18
CA SER A 132 -9.04 13.75 4.48
C SER A 132 -9.97 12.63 3.98
N ARG A 133 -9.56 11.35 4.05
CA ARG A 133 -10.34 10.23 3.51
C ARG A 133 -11.67 10.08 4.29
N PRO A 134 -12.83 10.00 3.60
CA PRO A 134 -14.11 9.70 4.24
C PRO A 134 -14.19 8.25 4.75
N ALA A 135 -14.91 8.03 5.85
CA ALA A 135 -15.13 6.71 6.47
C ALA A 135 -16.58 6.23 6.27
N THR A 136 -16.97 5.94 5.02
CA THR A 136 -18.38 5.69 4.66
C THR A 136 -18.92 4.33 5.14
N ALA A 137 -18.05 3.37 5.47
CA ALA A 137 -18.44 2.02 5.92
C ALA A 137 -17.47 1.43 6.98
N LEU A 138 -16.63 2.29 7.57
CA LEU A 138 -15.59 1.90 8.52
C LEU A 138 -15.69 2.79 9.76
N SER A 139 -15.24 2.27 10.90
CA SER A 139 -14.93 3.10 12.05
C SER A 139 -13.63 3.87 11.78
N ALA A 140 -13.50 5.07 12.34
CA ALA A 140 -12.31 5.89 12.17
C ALA A 140 -11.92 6.59 13.48
N VAL A 141 -10.66 6.43 13.88
CA VAL A 141 -10.02 7.25 14.93
C VAL A 141 -9.18 8.31 14.24
N ARG A 142 -9.39 9.57 14.62
CA ARG A 142 -8.67 10.73 14.09
C ARG A 142 -7.95 11.42 15.23
N ALA A 143 -6.71 11.81 14.99
CA ALA A 143 -5.90 12.51 15.99
C ALA A 143 -4.97 13.53 15.35
N ASP A 144 -4.65 14.57 16.11
CA ASP A 144 -3.57 15.51 15.82
C ASP A 144 -2.41 15.19 16.76
N LEU A 145 -1.31 14.68 16.20
CA LEU A 145 -0.13 14.25 16.94
C LEU A 145 0.89 15.38 17.00
N VAL A 146 1.39 15.67 18.20
CA VAL A 146 2.43 16.67 18.44
C VAL A 146 3.60 16.08 19.21
N ARG A 147 4.81 16.58 18.95
CA ARG A 147 6.01 16.22 19.72
C ARG A 147 5.96 16.93 21.07
N GLN A 148 5.96 16.17 22.16
CA GLN A 148 5.86 16.72 23.52
C GLN A 148 6.93 17.78 23.83
N SER A 149 8.16 17.59 23.35
CA SER A 149 9.28 18.48 23.64
C SER A 149 9.24 19.83 22.91
N THR A 150 8.56 19.92 21.76
CA THR A 150 8.59 21.11 20.90
C THR A 150 7.21 21.69 20.60
N GLY A 151 6.14 20.95 20.88
CA GLY A 151 4.77 21.29 20.48
C GLY A 151 4.53 21.27 18.97
N GLN A 152 5.54 20.90 18.16
CA GLN A 152 5.42 20.85 16.70
C GLN A 152 4.67 19.59 16.26
N PRO A 153 4.05 19.59 15.06
CA PRO A 153 3.50 18.39 14.46
C PRO A 153 4.45 17.19 14.52
N ALA A 154 3.92 16.05 14.98
CA ALA A 154 4.60 14.76 14.89
C ALA A 154 4.40 14.19 13.47
N ALA A 155 4.95 14.88 12.47
CA ALA A 155 4.84 14.49 11.08
C ALA A 155 5.35 13.06 10.83
N TYR A 156 4.58 12.28 10.07
CA TYR A 156 4.90 10.89 9.71
C TYR A 156 5.05 9.92 10.89
N ALA A 157 4.53 10.28 12.07
CA ALA A 157 4.44 9.37 13.20
C ALA A 157 3.45 8.23 12.91
N VAL A 158 3.75 7.04 13.41
CA VAL A 158 2.85 5.89 13.36
C VAL A 158 1.92 5.95 14.58
N LEU A 159 0.61 5.80 14.34
CA LEU A 159 -0.39 5.55 15.38
C LEU A 159 -0.81 4.08 15.29
N GLU A 160 -0.68 3.37 16.39
CA GLU A 160 -1.16 2.01 16.57
C GLU A 160 -2.43 2.06 17.43
N LEU A 161 -3.46 1.33 17.00
CA LEU A 161 -4.77 1.27 17.66
C LEU A 161 -5.12 -0.19 17.90
N ASP A 162 -5.11 -0.61 19.16
CA ASP A 162 -5.64 -1.90 19.57
C ASP A 162 -7.15 -1.79 19.80
N VAL A 163 -7.92 -2.54 19.00
CA VAL A 163 -9.38 -2.61 19.10
C VAL A 163 -9.76 -3.99 19.60
N GLU A 164 -10.44 -4.04 20.75
CA GLU A 164 -10.93 -5.29 21.33
C GLU A 164 -11.77 -6.07 20.31
N GLY A 165 -11.41 -7.33 20.08
CA GLY A 165 -12.08 -8.21 19.12
C GLY A 165 -11.82 -7.90 17.63
N SER A 166 -11.07 -6.85 17.28
CA SER A 166 -10.74 -6.49 15.89
C SER A 166 -9.23 -6.40 15.61
N GLY A 167 -8.38 -6.56 16.62
CA GLY A 167 -6.93 -6.59 16.47
C GLY A 167 -6.29 -5.20 16.43
N THR A 168 -5.04 -5.17 15.99
CA THR A 168 -4.20 -3.97 15.94
C THR A 168 -4.28 -3.32 14.56
N TRP A 169 -4.52 -2.00 14.55
CA TRP A 169 -4.67 -1.20 13.33
C TRP A 169 -3.66 -0.05 13.31
N HIS A 170 -3.16 0.29 12.12
CA HIS A 170 -2.11 1.28 11.97
C HIS A 170 -2.55 2.46 11.09
N GLY A 171 -2.07 3.63 11.44
CA GLY A 171 -2.14 4.85 10.64
C GLY A 171 -0.81 5.59 10.67
N ILE A 172 -0.57 6.42 9.66
CA ILE A 172 0.58 7.31 9.60
C ILE A 172 0.08 8.74 9.56
N ALA A 173 0.69 9.63 10.33
CA ALA A 173 0.39 11.05 10.32
C ALA A 173 0.92 11.73 9.06
N ASP A 174 0.20 12.71 8.53
CA ASP A 174 0.70 13.57 7.45
C ASP A 174 1.77 14.56 7.94
N GLU A 175 2.23 15.46 7.06
CA GLU A 175 3.19 16.53 7.39
C GLU A 175 2.72 17.48 8.50
N ARG A 176 1.41 17.54 8.76
CA ARG A 176 0.78 18.39 9.79
C ARG A 176 0.54 17.64 11.09
N GLY A 177 0.96 16.37 11.18
CA GLY A 177 0.73 15.53 12.36
C GLY A 177 -0.70 14.99 12.44
N CYS A 178 -1.53 15.20 11.42
CA CYS A 178 -2.89 14.68 11.40
C CYS A 178 -2.88 13.21 10.96
N VAL A 179 -3.59 12.33 11.66
CA VAL A 179 -3.69 10.90 11.34
C VAL A 179 -5.14 10.44 11.33
N VAL A 180 -5.45 9.45 10.48
CA VAL A 180 -6.67 8.66 10.59
C VAL A 180 -6.33 7.17 10.55
N VAL A 181 -6.84 6.42 11.53
CA VAL A 181 -6.82 4.95 11.55
C VAL A 181 -8.24 4.49 11.24
N MET A 182 -8.41 3.72 10.17
CA MET A 182 -9.70 3.18 9.75
C MET A 182 -9.70 1.67 9.91
N PHE A 183 -10.81 1.13 10.42
CA PHE A 183 -10.96 -0.29 10.70
C PHE A 183 -12.44 -0.73 10.53
N PRO A 184 -12.70 -2.02 10.25
CA PRO A 184 -14.06 -2.55 10.15
C PRO A 184 -14.87 -2.25 11.41
N VAL A 185 -16.15 -1.94 11.23
CA VAL A 185 -17.06 -1.75 12.38
C VAL A 185 -17.23 -3.10 13.06
N PRO A 186 -16.95 -3.23 14.37
CA PRO A 186 -17.16 -4.48 15.09
C PRO A 186 -18.63 -4.90 14.99
N PRO A 187 -18.93 -6.20 14.78
CA PRO A 187 -20.31 -6.65 14.79
C PRO A 187 -20.92 -6.39 16.16
N PHE A 188 -21.99 -5.60 16.22
CA PHE A 188 -22.78 -5.48 17.43
C PHE A 188 -23.51 -6.80 17.68
N GLN A 189 -23.17 -7.51 18.75
CA GLN A 189 -24.04 -8.56 19.28
C GLN A 189 -25.18 -7.88 20.02
N ALA A 190 -26.28 -7.59 19.32
CA ALA A 190 -27.51 -7.25 20.00
C ALA A 190 -27.99 -8.50 20.75
N THR A 191 -27.79 -8.54 22.07
CA THR A 191 -28.59 -9.41 22.93
C THR A 191 -30.04 -8.95 22.74
N LEU A 192 -30.84 -9.75 22.06
CA LEU A 192 -32.29 -9.58 21.96
C LEU A 192 -32.87 -9.75 23.37
N GLY A 193 -32.79 -8.68 24.17
CA GLY A 193 -33.54 -8.52 25.39
C GLY A 193 -35.01 -8.53 25.02
N SER A 194 -35.73 -9.53 25.54
CA SER A 194 -37.15 -9.78 25.35
C SER A 194 -37.99 -8.50 25.18
N SER A 195 -38.82 -8.47 24.15
CA SER A 195 -39.93 -7.51 24.05
C SER A 195 -40.94 -7.73 25.19
N PRO A 196 -41.52 -6.65 25.76
CA PRO A 196 -41.37 -5.25 25.37
C PRO A 196 -40.13 -4.57 26.00
N PRO A 197 -39.64 -3.45 25.40
CA PRO A 197 -38.48 -2.73 25.90
C PRO A 197 -38.72 -2.24 27.34
N GLY A 198 -37.90 -2.67 28.29
CA GLY A 198 -37.81 -2.06 29.60
C GLY A 198 -37.23 -0.65 29.53
N PRO A 199 -37.37 0.18 30.58
CA PRO A 199 -36.81 1.53 30.61
C PRO A 199 -35.31 1.50 30.29
N GLN A 200 -34.92 2.24 29.25
CA GLN A 200 -33.53 2.34 28.83
C GLN A 200 -32.69 2.86 30.01
N ALA A 201 -31.63 2.12 30.35
CA ALA A 201 -30.62 2.62 31.26
C ALA A 201 -30.05 3.93 30.68
N PRO A 202 -29.81 4.96 31.52
CA PRO A 202 -29.21 6.20 31.05
C PRO A 202 -27.85 5.92 30.40
N PRO A 203 -27.45 6.69 29.38
CA PRO A 203 -26.14 6.55 28.76
C PRO A 203 -25.06 6.62 29.83
N GLN A 204 -24.19 5.61 29.90
CA GLN A 204 -23.07 5.63 30.83
C GLN A 204 -22.11 6.73 30.42
N GLU A 205 -21.79 7.62 31.37
CA GLU A 205 -20.66 8.54 31.23
C GLU A 205 -19.38 7.73 31.07
N GLN A 206 -18.71 7.88 29.93
CA GLN A 206 -17.36 7.37 29.74
C GLN A 206 -16.38 8.28 30.48
N GLN A 207 -15.67 7.73 31.47
CA GLN A 207 -14.54 8.39 32.11
C GLN A 207 -13.25 7.82 31.51
N TRP A 208 -12.40 8.71 30.99
CA TRP A 208 -11.04 8.40 30.57
C TRP A 208 -10.12 8.55 31.78
N GLN A 209 -9.34 7.51 32.11
CA GLN A 209 -8.23 7.58 33.06
C GLN A 209 -6.92 7.86 32.33
#